data_AF-A0A357IK07-F1
#
_entry.id   AF-A0A357IK07-F1
#
_cell.length_a   1.000
_cell.length_b   1.000
_cell.length_c   1.000
_cell.angle_alpha   90.00
_cell.angle_beta   90.00
_cell.angle_gamma   90.00
#
_symmetry.space_group_name_H-M   'P 1'
#
loop_
_entity.id
_entity.type
_entity.pdbx_description
1 polymer ?
#
loop_
_entity_poly.entity_id
_entity_poly.type
_entity_poly.pdbx_seq_one_letter_code
_entity_poly.pdbx_strand_id
1 'polypeptide(L)'
;MNDQKPDKDPNKLSEEELKVLFEQIKKQKKANKNLSVALGFMLHKNYVIHLLLSLAINLLIFAVVLGLAIGIDAPLVDMTVTGFIFAVILLTLIENFVKILLFKYITRIMIFSMGLMSVMVQIIILYAIDLLLTEGFHFINLERLMIFSFAFSLLRLVISIYLRRFLYNEKIVFMGGKK
;
A
#
# COMPACT_ATOMS: atom_id res chain seq x y z
N MET A 1 23.32 48.08 -41.19
CA MET A 1 22.49 48.46 -40.04
C MET A 1 22.09 47.16 -39.36
N ASN A 2 22.51 46.98 -38.10
CA ASN A 2 22.28 45.77 -37.30
C ASN A 2 20.88 45.83 -36.70
N ASP A 3 19.97 44.96 -37.14
CA ASP A 3 18.67 44.79 -36.50
C ASP A 3 18.83 43.97 -35.22
N GLN A 4 18.79 44.68 -34.09
CA GLN A 4 18.73 44.10 -32.75
C GLN A 4 17.40 43.37 -32.58
N LYS A 5 17.45 42.05 -32.38
CA LYS A 5 16.30 41.26 -31.93
C LYS A 5 15.94 41.69 -30.51
N PRO A 6 14.65 41.93 -30.19
CA PRO A 6 14.26 42.29 -28.85
C PRO A 6 14.45 41.08 -27.93
N ASP A 7 15.20 41.32 -26.85
CA ASP A 7 15.49 40.40 -25.78
C ASP A 7 14.18 39.97 -25.11
N LYS A 8 13.70 38.76 -25.43
CA LYS A 8 12.53 38.17 -24.76
C LYS A 8 13.01 37.56 -23.45
N ASP A 9 12.83 38.35 -22.40
CA ASP A 9 13.02 37.98 -21.00
C ASP A 9 12.32 36.63 -20.68
N PRO A 10 13.06 35.54 -20.40
CA PRO A 10 12.54 34.16 -20.36
C PRO A 10 11.72 33.82 -19.11
N ASN A 11 11.50 34.78 -18.21
CA ASN A 11 10.98 34.55 -16.86
C ASN A 11 9.55 35.06 -16.61
N LYS A 12 8.82 35.49 -17.63
CA LYS A 12 7.38 35.77 -17.54
C LYS A 12 6.58 34.69 -18.27
N LEU A 13 6.47 33.51 -17.65
CA LEU A 13 5.38 32.59 -18.02
C LEU A 13 4.07 33.35 -17.86
N SER A 14 3.24 33.39 -18.90
CA SER A 14 1.96 34.10 -18.85
C SER A 14 1.05 33.43 -17.80
N GLU A 15 0.15 34.19 -17.18
CA GLU A 15 -0.83 33.64 -16.22
C GLU A 15 -1.66 32.49 -16.83
N GLU A 16 -1.82 32.49 -18.16
CA GLU A 16 -2.49 31.44 -18.92
C GLU A 16 -1.66 30.15 -19.00
N GLU A 17 -0.35 30.26 -19.26
CA GLU A 17 0.57 29.11 -19.24
C GLU A 17 0.68 28.49 -17.83
N LEU A 18 0.69 29.34 -16.80
CA LEU A 18 0.63 28.90 -15.41
C LEU A 18 -0.67 28.15 -15.10
N LYS A 19 -1.82 28.66 -15.56
CA LYS A 19 -3.12 27.96 -15.41
C LYS A 19 -3.15 26.61 -16.13
N VAL A 20 -2.59 26.53 -17.33
CA VAL A 20 -2.50 25.27 -18.09
C VAL A 20 -1.58 24.27 -17.38
N LEU A 21 -0.43 24.71 -16.86
CA LEU A 21 0.45 23.87 -16.03
C LEU A 21 -0.26 23.40 -14.75
N PHE A 22 -1.00 24.28 -14.07
CA PHE A 22 -1.80 23.90 -12.91
C PHE A 22 -2.89 22.88 -13.26
N GLU A 23 -3.59 23.04 -14.38
CA GLU A 23 -4.58 22.07 -14.84
C GLU A 23 -3.97 20.74 -15.22
N GLN A 24 -2.80 20.73 -15.87
CA GLN A 24 -2.07 19.50 -16.21
C GLN A 24 -1.60 18.77 -14.94
N ILE A 25 -1.05 19.51 -13.96
CA ILE A 25 -0.67 18.97 -12.65
C ILE A 25 -1.90 18.44 -11.90
N LYS A 26 -3.05 19.13 -12.00
CA LYS A 26 -4.32 18.70 -11.37
C LYS A 26 -4.88 17.45 -12.04
N LYS A 27 -4.82 17.34 -13.37
CA LYS A 27 -5.21 16.15 -14.14
C LYS A 27 -4.29 14.96 -13.82
N GLN A 28 -2.97 15.17 -13.77
CA GLN A 28 -2.01 14.14 -13.37
C GLN A 28 -2.20 13.69 -11.91
N LYS A 29 -2.41 14.61 -10.97
CA LYS A 29 -2.74 14.27 -9.57
C LYS A 29 -4.04 13.49 -9.46
N LYS A 30 -5.07 13.86 -10.22
CA LYS A 30 -6.37 13.17 -10.22
C LYS A 30 -6.27 11.77 -10.83
N ALA A 31 -5.52 11.61 -11.92
CA ALA A 31 -5.24 10.33 -12.55
C ALA A 31 -4.42 9.41 -11.61
N ASN A 32 -3.36 9.91 -10.99
CA ASN A 32 -2.56 9.14 -10.02
C ASN A 32 -3.36 8.76 -8.77
N LYS A 33 -4.28 9.62 -8.32
CA LYS A 33 -5.14 9.33 -7.17
C LYS A 33 -6.21 8.27 -7.48
N ASN A 34 -6.73 8.25 -8.70
CA ASN A 34 -7.62 7.19 -9.15
C ASN A 34 -6.84 5.89 -9.35
N LEU A 35 -5.59 5.96 -9.82
CA LEU A 35 -4.71 4.80 -9.98
C LEU A 35 -4.29 4.20 -8.62
N SER A 36 -4.00 5.00 -7.60
CA SER A 36 -3.63 4.48 -6.27
C SER A 36 -4.81 3.79 -5.56
N VAL A 37 -6.03 4.27 -5.77
CA VAL A 37 -7.26 3.63 -5.29
C VAL A 37 -7.56 2.36 -6.12
N ALA A 38 -7.43 2.43 -7.45
CA ALA A 38 -7.66 1.29 -8.34
C ALA A 38 -6.64 0.15 -8.15
N LEU A 39 -5.38 0.46 -7.87
CA LEU A 39 -4.33 -0.51 -7.56
C LEU A 39 -4.38 -1.01 -6.10
N GLY A 40 -5.32 -0.51 -5.30
CA GLY A 40 -5.57 -1.01 -3.95
C GLY A 40 -4.60 -0.55 -2.87
N PHE A 41 -3.81 0.50 -3.13
CA PHE A 41 -2.88 1.08 -2.15
C PHE A 41 -3.58 1.98 -1.13
N MET A 42 -4.67 2.64 -1.52
CA MET A 42 -5.45 3.50 -0.62
C MET A 42 -6.88 2.98 -0.52
N LEU A 43 -7.36 2.85 0.71
CA LEU A 43 -8.74 2.45 1.00
C LEU A 43 -9.68 3.65 1.14
N HIS A 44 -9.16 4.84 1.44
CA HIS A 44 -9.95 6.06 1.60
C HIS A 44 -9.19 7.32 1.16
N LYS A 45 -9.92 8.37 0.78
CA LYS A 45 -9.36 9.66 0.31
C LYS A 45 -8.62 10.43 1.42
N ASN A 46 -9.12 10.34 2.65
CA ASN A 46 -8.50 10.88 3.85
C ASN A 46 -7.48 9.86 4.39
N TYR A 47 -6.23 10.29 4.51
CA TYR A 47 -5.11 9.44 4.94
C TYR A 47 -5.30 8.87 6.35
N VAL A 48 -5.82 9.66 7.29
CA VAL A 48 -6.04 9.19 8.68
C VAL A 48 -7.05 8.06 8.72
N ILE A 49 -8.17 8.22 8.01
CA ILE A 49 -9.21 7.19 7.90
C ILE A 49 -8.65 5.94 7.19
N HIS A 50 -7.84 6.13 6.15
CA HIS A 50 -7.17 5.02 5.49
C HIS A 50 -6.24 4.27 6.45
N LEU A 51 -5.44 4.97 7.25
CA LEU A 51 -4.52 4.36 8.20
C LEU A 51 -5.26 3.56 9.27
N LEU A 52 -6.34 4.13 9.84
CA LEU A 52 -7.18 3.44 10.83
C LEU A 52 -7.85 2.19 10.23
N LEU A 53 -8.38 2.30 9.02
CA LEU A 53 -9.00 1.16 8.33
C LEU A 53 -7.95 0.08 8.00
N SER A 54 -6.77 0.47 7.54
CA SER A 54 -5.64 -0.45 7.31
C SER A 54 -5.23 -1.15 8.61
N LEU A 55 -5.15 -0.41 9.72
CA LEU A 55 -4.83 -0.98 11.03
C LEU A 55 -5.89 -2.00 11.47
N ALA A 56 -7.17 -1.66 11.36
CA ALA A 56 -8.27 -2.56 11.73
C ALA A 56 -8.28 -3.85 10.89
N ILE A 57 -8.08 -3.73 9.57
CA ILE A 57 -7.98 -4.87 8.67
C ILE A 57 -6.75 -5.72 9.02
N ASN A 58 -5.60 -5.09 9.21
CA ASN A 58 -4.38 -5.79 9.55
C ASN A 58 -4.52 -6.56 10.86
N LEU A 59 -5.07 -5.93 11.89
CA LEU A 59 -5.37 -6.55 13.17
C LEU A 59 -6.27 -7.77 13.02
N LEU A 60 -7.37 -7.62 12.28
CA LEU A 60 -8.33 -8.70 12.04
C LEU A 60 -7.66 -9.88 11.32
N ILE A 61 -6.91 -9.63 10.25
CA ILE A 61 -6.24 -10.69 9.50
C ILE A 61 -5.15 -11.35 10.34
N PHE A 62 -4.36 -10.57 11.09
CA PHE A 62 -3.33 -11.11 11.97
C PHE A 62 -3.95 -12.08 13.00
N ALA A 63 -5.02 -11.63 13.67
CA ALA A 63 -5.73 -12.43 14.64
C ALA A 63 -6.31 -13.72 14.03
N VAL A 64 -6.90 -13.64 12.83
CA VAL A 64 -7.44 -14.81 12.12
C VAL A 64 -6.32 -15.78 11.74
N VAL A 65 -5.23 -15.32 11.13
CA VAL A 65 -4.15 -16.21 10.67
C VAL A 65 -3.47 -16.90 11.84
N LEU A 66 -3.13 -16.16 12.91
CA LEU A 66 -2.51 -16.73 14.09
C LEU A 66 -3.48 -17.61 14.87
N GLY A 67 -4.73 -17.17 15.05
CA GLY A 67 -5.75 -17.94 15.76
C GLY A 67 -6.05 -19.27 15.08
N LEU A 68 -6.18 -19.29 13.75
CA LEU A 68 -6.35 -20.53 12.99
C LEU A 68 -5.13 -21.43 13.12
N ALA A 69 -3.92 -20.87 13.02
CA ALA A 69 -2.68 -21.64 13.13
C ALA A 69 -2.51 -22.29 14.52
N ILE A 70 -2.85 -21.58 15.59
CA ILE A 70 -2.88 -22.13 16.96
C ILE A 70 -3.95 -23.22 17.06
N GLY A 71 -5.13 -23.01 16.47
CA GLY A 71 -6.23 -23.98 16.53
C GLY A 71 -5.98 -25.30 15.79
N ILE A 72 -5.00 -25.36 14.88
CA ILE A 72 -4.58 -26.59 14.19
C ILE A 72 -3.24 -27.14 14.72
N ASP A 73 -2.82 -26.72 15.92
CA ASP A 73 -1.55 -27.10 16.55
C ASP A 73 -0.30 -26.78 15.71
N ALA A 74 -0.39 -25.75 14.86
CA ALA A 74 0.71 -25.28 14.02
C ALA A 74 1.07 -23.81 14.33
N PRO A 75 1.47 -23.46 15.57
CA PRO A 75 1.72 -22.06 15.96
C PRO A 75 2.79 -21.43 15.06
N LEU A 76 2.50 -20.25 14.50
CA LEU A 76 3.43 -19.58 13.57
C LEU A 76 4.44 -18.69 14.30
N VAL A 77 4.03 -18.14 15.43
CA VAL A 77 4.74 -17.11 16.19
C VAL A 77 4.63 -17.47 17.68
N ASP A 78 5.73 -17.30 18.40
CA ASP A 78 5.72 -17.20 19.86
C ASP A 78 5.53 -15.74 20.25
N MET A 79 4.46 -15.45 20.98
CA MET A 79 4.05 -14.07 21.24
C MET A 79 3.35 -13.87 22.57
N THR A 80 3.50 -12.65 23.08
CA THR A 80 2.67 -12.08 24.13
C THR A 80 1.60 -11.17 23.53
N VAL A 81 0.55 -10.87 24.29
CA VAL A 81 -0.50 -9.93 23.85
C VAL A 81 0.09 -8.56 23.49
N THR A 82 1.05 -8.08 24.28
CA THR A 82 1.72 -6.79 24.06
C THR A 82 2.55 -6.82 22.77
N GLY A 83 3.34 -7.86 22.56
CA GLY A 83 4.14 -8.00 21.33
C GLY A 83 3.27 -8.15 20.08
N PHE A 84 2.14 -8.85 20.16
CA PHE A 84 1.15 -8.91 19.09
C PHE A 84 0.63 -7.51 18.70
N ILE A 85 0.21 -6.70 19.68
CA ILE A 85 -0.31 -5.35 19.42
C ILE A 85 0.78 -4.48 18.76
N PHE A 86 2.01 -4.51 19.29
CA PHE A 86 3.11 -3.74 18.71
C PHE A 86 3.47 -4.20 17.30
N ALA A 87 3.50 -5.52 17.05
CA ALA A 87 3.79 -6.08 15.74
C ALA A 87 2.76 -5.60 14.69
N VAL A 88 1.47 -5.61 15.03
CA VAL A 88 0.40 -5.15 14.13
C VAL A 88 0.51 -3.65 13.83
N ILE A 89 0.80 -2.84 14.85
CA ILE A 89 0.99 -1.39 14.68
C ILE A 89 2.21 -1.11 13.80
N LEU A 90 3.36 -1.71 14.12
CA LEU A 90 4.59 -1.55 13.36
C LEU A 90 4.41 -2.00 11.91
N LEU A 91 3.80 -3.17 11.70
CA LEU A 91 3.47 -3.66 10.37
C LEU A 91 2.66 -2.62 9.61
N THR A 92 1.59 -2.12 10.20
CA THR A 92 0.71 -1.17 9.53
C THR A 92 1.45 0.12 9.18
N LEU A 93 2.27 0.66 10.08
CA LEU A 93 3.03 1.88 9.83
C LEU A 93 4.08 1.69 8.73
N ILE A 94 4.92 0.66 8.86
CA ILE A 94 6.00 0.35 7.91
C ILE A 94 5.40 0.03 6.54
N GLU A 95 4.36 -0.80 6.50
CA GLU A 95 3.68 -1.17 5.24
C GLU A 95 3.12 0.06 4.53
N ASN A 96 2.42 0.95 5.23
CA ASN A 96 1.88 2.16 4.61
C ASN A 96 3.00 3.07 4.08
N PHE A 97 4.09 3.21 4.84
CA PHE A 97 5.26 3.97 4.40
C PHE A 97 5.91 3.36 3.15
N VAL A 98 6.17 2.05 3.18
CA VAL A 98 6.77 1.34 2.04
C VAL A 98 5.86 1.39 0.83
N LYS A 99 4.54 1.22 0.98
CA LYS A 99 3.56 1.36 -0.12
C LYS A 99 3.64 2.74 -0.79
N ILE A 100 3.75 3.81 -0.01
CA ILE A 100 3.91 5.17 -0.55
C ILE A 100 5.21 5.27 -1.36
N LEU A 101 6.32 4.72 -0.85
CA LEU A 101 7.60 4.69 -1.57
C LEU A 101 7.51 3.88 -2.86
N LEU A 102 6.94 2.67 -2.81
CA LEU A 102 6.78 1.80 -3.97
C LEU A 102 5.89 2.44 -5.03
N PHE A 103 4.80 3.10 -4.63
CA PHE A 103 3.95 3.82 -5.57
C PHE A 103 4.67 5.01 -6.19
N LYS A 104 5.49 5.74 -5.42
CA LYS A 104 6.21 6.90 -5.93
C LYS A 104 7.32 6.52 -6.92
N TYR A 105 8.08 5.47 -6.63
CA TYR A 105 9.32 5.17 -7.37
C TYR A 105 9.22 3.94 -8.28
N ILE A 106 8.33 2.98 -7.98
CA ILE A 106 8.39 1.62 -8.54
C ILE A 106 7.02 1.15 -9.11
N THR A 107 6.05 2.05 -9.33
CA THR A 107 4.70 1.69 -9.80
C THR A 107 4.68 0.83 -11.06
N ARG A 108 5.56 1.11 -12.05
CA ARG A 108 5.61 0.34 -13.30
C ARG A 108 5.96 -1.13 -13.04
N ILE A 109 6.98 -1.40 -12.23
CA ILE A 109 7.41 -2.77 -11.94
C ILE A 109 6.37 -3.49 -11.08
N MET A 110 5.71 -2.78 -10.16
CA MET A 110 4.61 -3.35 -9.37
C MET A 110 3.49 -3.89 -10.25
N ILE A 111 3.08 -3.15 -11.28
CA ILE A 111 2.04 -3.58 -12.24
C ILE A 111 2.50 -4.83 -13.00
N PHE A 112 3.76 -4.87 -13.45
CA PHE A 112 4.30 -6.03 -14.16
C PHE A 112 4.45 -7.27 -13.26
N SER A 113 4.68 -7.09 -11.96
CA SER A 113 4.92 -8.19 -11.01
C SER A 113 3.66 -8.96 -10.59
N MET A 114 2.46 -8.57 -11.05
CA MET A 114 1.17 -9.16 -10.65
C MET A 114 0.98 -9.32 -9.13
N GLY A 115 1.62 -8.45 -8.32
CA GLY A 115 1.51 -8.48 -6.86
C GLY A 115 2.54 -9.34 -6.13
N LEU A 116 3.39 -10.13 -6.82
CA LEU A 116 4.48 -10.88 -6.18
C LEU A 116 5.44 -9.96 -5.42
N MET A 117 5.72 -8.77 -5.97
CA MET A 117 6.55 -7.77 -5.29
C MET A 117 5.95 -7.35 -3.94
N SER A 118 4.62 -7.27 -3.83
CA SER A 118 3.95 -6.93 -2.58
C SER A 118 4.15 -8.01 -1.52
N VAL A 119 4.18 -9.29 -1.92
CA VAL A 119 4.43 -10.41 -0.99
C VAL A 119 5.89 -10.39 -0.53
N MET A 120 6.84 -10.18 -1.44
CA MET A 120 8.26 -10.07 -1.08
C MET A 120 8.51 -8.93 -0.10
N VAL A 121 7.92 -7.76 -0.35
CA VAL A 121 7.97 -6.62 0.56
C VAL A 121 7.35 -6.96 1.91
N GLN A 122 6.21 -7.66 1.93
CA GLN A 122 5.55 -8.10 3.16
C GLN A 122 6.44 -9.03 4.00
N ILE A 123 7.12 -9.99 3.36
CA ILE A 123 8.09 -10.88 4.02
C ILE A 123 9.22 -10.06 4.64
N ILE A 124 9.80 -9.12 3.90
CA ILE A 124 10.88 -8.26 4.38
C ILE A 124 10.43 -7.43 5.58
N ILE A 125 9.22 -6.85 5.54
CA ILE A 125 8.69 -6.05 6.65
C ILE A 125 8.48 -6.91 7.89
N LEU A 126 7.91 -8.12 7.76
CA LEU A 126 7.70 -9.01 8.89
C LEU A 126 9.01 -9.50 9.48
N TYR A 127 10.00 -9.80 8.65
CA TYR A 127 11.34 -10.15 9.10
C TYR A 127 12.01 -8.98 9.84
N ALA A 128 11.85 -7.75 9.36
CA ALA A 128 12.33 -6.58 10.08
C ALA A 128 11.64 -6.38 11.44
N ILE A 129 10.33 -6.65 11.53
CA ILE A 129 9.59 -6.55 12.80
C ILE A 129 10.06 -7.61 13.80
N ASP A 130 10.27 -8.84 13.33
CA ASP A 130 10.81 -9.95 14.12
C ASP A 130 12.19 -9.61 14.73
N LEU A 131 13.03 -8.87 13.98
CA LEU A 131 14.32 -8.39 14.49
C LEU A 131 14.21 -7.18 15.41
N LEU A 132 13.21 -6.31 15.21
CA LEU A 132 13.01 -5.10 16.02
C LEU A 132 12.38 -5.39 17.38
N LEU A 133 11.43 -6.32 17.43
CA LEU A 133 10.77 -6.74 18.66
C LEU A 133 11.60 -7.83 19.33
N THR A 134 12.57 -7.42 20.14
CA THR A 134 13.47 -8.34 20.88
C THR A 134 12.77 -9.21 21.92
N GLU A 135 11.57 -8.83 22.35
CA GLU A 135 10.77 -9.61 23.29
C GLU A 135 9.30 -9.62 22.87
N GLY A 136 8.66 -10.79 23.01
CA GLY A 136 7.21 -10.92 22.97
C GLY A 136 6.58 -11.05 21.58
N PHE A 137 7.36 -11.06 20.49
CA PHE A 137 6.87 -11.45 19.16
C PHE A 137 8.01 -12.04 18.33
N HIS A 138 8.05 -13.36 18.18
CA HIS A 138 9.05 -14.03 17.36
C HIS A 138 8.47 -15.11 16.47
N PHE A 139 8.83 -15.11 15.19
CA PHE A 139 8.56 -16.25 14.32
C PHE A 139 9.44 -17.43 14.73
N ILE A 140 8.82 -18.59 14.90
CA ILE A 140 9.55 -19.79 15.36
C ILE A 140 10.66 -20.16 14.36
N ASN A 141 10.35 -20.11 13.05
CA ASN A 141 11.28 -20.38 11.96
C ASN A 141 10.94 -19.50 10.76
N LEU A 142 11.92 -19.30 9.87
CA LEU A 142 11.74 -18.54 8.61
C LEU A 142 10.65 -19.14 7.71
N GLU A 143 10.48 -20.46 7.69
CA GLU A 143 9.39 -21.14 6.97
C GLU A 143 8.02 -20.68 7.47
N ARG A 144 7.84 -20.54 8.80
CA ARG A 144 6.57 -20.09 9.38
C ARG A 144 6.30 -18.63 9.08
N LEU A 145 7.33 -17.80 9.03
CA LEU A 145 7.24 -16.41 8.55
C LEU A 145 6.77 -16.35 7.10
N MET A 146 7.32 -17.20 6.23
CA MET A 146 6.88 -17.28 4.83
C MET A 146 5.42 -17.70 4.74
N ILE A 147 5.03 -18.80 5.40
CA ILE A 147 3.64 -19.30 5.43
C ILE A 147 2.69 -18.21 5.92
N PHE A 148 3.04 -17.56 7.04
CA PHE A 148 2.27 -16.45 7.58
C PHE A 148 2.11 -15.33 6.54
N SER A 149 3.21 -14.89 5.93
CA SER A 149 3.22 -13.80 4.95
C SER A 149 2.34 -14.09 3.74
N PHE A 150 2.36 -15.34 3.24
CA PHE A 150 1.51 -15.77 2.14
C PHE A 150 0.04 -15.81 2.54
N ALA A 151 -0.30 -16.49 3.66
CA ALA A 151 -1.67 -16.59 4.14
C ALA A 151 -2.27 -15.20 4.42
N PHE A 152 -1.50 -14.36 5.10
CA PHE A 152 -1.85 -12.99 5.40
C PHE A 152 -2.05 -12.14 4.14
N SER A 153 -1.18 -12.27 3.13
CA SER A 153 -1.31 -11.55 1.86
C SER A 153 -2.53 -12.00 1.06
N LEU A 154 -2.82 -13.30 1.02
CA LEU A 154 -4.00 -13.85 0.36
C LEU A 154 -5.29 -13.39 1.01
N LEU A 155 -5.41 -13.51 2.33
CA LEU A 155 -6.58 -13.05 3.06
C LEU A 155 -6.76 -11.54 2.91
N ARG A 156 -5.66 -10.77 2.96
CA ARG A 156 -5.71 -9.33 2.72
C ARG A 156 -6.20 -9.00 1.32
N LEU A 157 -5.76 -9.72 0.30
CA LEU A 157 -6.22 -9.53 -1.07
C LEU A 157 -7.73 -9.75 -1.15
N VAL A 158 -8.21 -10.87 -0.61
CA VAL A 158 -9.65 -11.22 -0.59
C VAL A 158 -10.45 -10.13 0.15
N ILE A 159 -10.08 -9.80 1.39
CA ILE A 159 -10.77 -8.79 2.20
C ILE A 159 -10.74 -7.42 1.51
N SER A 160 -9.62 -7.04 0.91
CA SER A 160 -9.51 -5.76 0.20
C SER A 160 -10.43 -5.71 -1.02
N ILE A 161 -10.61 -6.82 -1.75
CA ILE A 161 -11.55 -6.90 -2.87
C ILE A 161 -12.99 -6.74 -2.36
N TYR A 162 -13.37 -7.47 -1.31
CA TYR A 162 -14.72 -7.39 -0.74
C TYR A 162 -15.02 -6.00 -0.15
N LEU A 163 -14.09 -5.42 0.61
CA LEU A 163 -14.24 -4.08 1.17
C LEU A 163 -14.36 -3.01 0.08
N ARG A 164 -13.59 -3.12 -1.01
CA ARG A 164 -13.73 -2.19 -2.13
C ARG A 164 -15.09 -2.30 -2.79
N ARG A 165 -15.57 -3.53 -3.03
CA ARG A 165 -16.90 -3.78 -3.58
C ARG A 165 -18.00 -3.19 -2.70
N PHE A 166 -17.87 -3.36 -1.38
CA PHE A 166 -18.84 -2.85 -0.40
C PHE A 166 -18.81 -1.32 -0.26
N LEU A 167 -17.62 -0.72 -0.10
CA LEU A 167 -17.48 0.71 0.17
C LEU A 167 -17.74 1.58 -1.07
N TYR A 168 -17.37 1.12 -2.26
CA TYR A 168 -17.42 1.96 -3.46
C TYR A 168 -18.61 1.68 -4.36
N ASN A 169 -19.36 0.57 -4.19
CA ASN A 169 -20.40 0.13 -5.13
C ASN A 169 -19.98 0.16 -6.61
N GLU A 170 -18.67 0.26 -6.89
CA GLU A 170 -18.15 0.34 -8.24
C GLU A 170 -18.25 -1.06 -8.82
N LYS A 171 -19.09 -1.20 -9.85
CA LYS A 171 -18.95 -2.28 -10.82
C LYS A 171 -17.50 -2.23 -11.28
N ILE A 172 -16.73 -3.24 -10.87
CA ILE A 172 -15.33 -3.39 -11.24
C ILE A 172 -15.27 -3.35 -12.77
N VAL A 173 -14.85 -2.22 -13.34
CA VAL A 173 -14.45 -2.16 -14.74
C VAL A 173 -13.10 -2.84 -14.76
N PHE A 174 -13.14 -4.17 -14.90
CA PHE A 174 -11.98 -4.94 -15.30
C PHE A 174 -11.40 -4.27 -16.54
N MET A 175 -10.09 -4.04 -16.55
CA MET A 175 -9.36 -3.48 -17.69
C MET A 175 -9.96 -3.92 -19.02
N GLY A 176 -10.51 -2.98 -19.80
CA GLY A 176 -10.82 -3.20 -21.22
C GLY A 176 -12.29 -3.30 -21.66
N GLY A 177 -13.27 -3.09 -20.80
CA GLY A 177 -14.67 -3.00 -21.25
C GLY A 177 -15.00 -1.63 -21.86
N LYS A 178 -14.95 -1.51 -23.20
CA LYS A 178 -15.55 -0.38 -23.92
C LYS A 178 -17.06 -0.28 -23.60
N LYS A 179 -17.53 0.97 -23.51
CA LYS A 179 -18.95 1.34 -23.36
C LYS A 179 -19.84 0.66 -24.37
#